data_AF-A0A8S4QWW0-F1
#
_entry.id   AF-A0A8S4QWW0-F1
#
_cell.length_a   1.000
_cell.length_b   1.000
_cell.length_c   1.000
_cell.angle_alpha   90.00
_cell.angle_beta   90.00
_cell.angle_gamma   90.00
#
_symmetry.space_group_name_H-M   'P 1'
#
loop_
_entity.id
_entity.type
_entity.pdbx_description
1 polymer ?
#
loop_
_entity_poly.entity_id
_entity_poly.type
_entity_poly.pdbx_seq_one_letter_code
_entity_poly.pdbx_strand_id
1 'polypeptide(L)'
;MALVGALDQILGEYLITSEDLSDTHSILFCGAVTACRIAGIKFPEPRTTPQRTDQAPAWRIRIERRISLARTLIAKLICFREGNNRPRVMRFVNQAFAGSDIHPSQYLVCVTDRIDFLKQKVYAWAQRIRRYILCIA
;
A
#
# COMPACT_ATOMS: atom_id res chain seq x y z
N MET A 1 32.06 33.16 25.09
CA MET A 1 32.91 33.67 23.98
C MET A 1 34.17 32.80 23.77
N ALA A 2 34.87 32.36 24.81
CA ALA A 2 36.08 31.52 24.67
C ALA A 2 35.86 30.17 23.93
N LEU A 3 34.72 29.51 24.13
CA LEU A 3 34.40 28.22 23.50
C LEU A 3 34.18 28.29 21.98
N VAL A 4 33.65 29.41 21.47
CA VAL A 4 33.44 29.59 20.02
C VAL A 4 34.76 29.83 19.32
N GLY A 5 35.67 30.60 19.93
CA GLY A 5 37.02 30.80 19.41
C GLY A 5 37.85 29.52 19.38
N ALA A 6 37.73 28.67 20.42
CA ALA A 6 38.38 27.36 20.43
C ALA A 6 37.85 26.43 19.33
N LEU A 7 36.54 26.48 19.05
CA LEU A 7 35.93 25.68 17.99
C LEU A 7 36.39 26.12 16.60
N ASP A 8 36.52 27.43 16.37
CA ASP A 8 37.00 27.98 15.10
C ASP A 8 38.45 27.58 14.80
N GLN A 9 39.30 27.59 15.83
CA GLN A 9 40.70 27.16 15.72
C GLN A 9 40.83 25.67 15.38
N ILE A 10 40.05 24.81 16.06
CA ILE A 10 40.03 23.36 15.81
C ILE A 10 39.46 23.06 14.41
N LEU A 11 38.41 23.77 14.00
CA LEU A 11 37.79 23.57 12.68
C LEU A 11 38.76 23.92 11.54
N GLY A 12 39.56 24.97 11.72
CA GLY A 12 40.61 25.36 10.78
C GLY A 12 41.63 24.26 10.54
N GLU A 13 42.07 23.56 11.59
CA GLU A 13 43.01 22.44 11.48
C GLU A 13 42.42 21.26 10.70
N TYR A 14 41.16 20.91 10.97
CA TYR A 14 40.48 19.81 10.27
C TYR A 14 40.19 20.13 8.80
N LEU A 15 39.88 21.39 8.46
CA LEU A 15 39.63 21.80 7.09
C LEU A 15 40.88 21.67 6.20
N ILE A 16 42.08 21.92 6.76
CA ILE A 16 43.35 21.77 6.03
C ILE A 16 43.61 20.30 5.66
N THR A 17 43.12 19.37 6.48
CA THR A 17 43.26 17.92 6.25
C THR A 17 42.17 17.30 5.37
N SER A 18 41.23 18.10 4.85
CA SER A 18 40.14 17.58 4.02
C SER A 18 40.65 17.18 2.64
N GLU A 19 40.38 15.93 2.23
CA GLU A 19 40.82 15.41 0.93
C GLU A 19 39.76 15.61 -0.18
N ASP A 20 38.47 15.60 0.19
CA ASP A 20 37.37 15.78 -0.76
C ASP A 20 36.22 16.64 -0.23
N LEU A 21 35.24 16.89 -1.12
CA LEU A 21 34.06 17.71 -0.82
C LEU A 21 33.15 17.08 0.24
N SER A 22 33.10 15.76 0.31
CA SER A 22 32.28 15.01 1.28
C SER A 22 32.85 15.18 2.69
N ASP A 23 34.17 15.12 2.81
CA ASP A 23 34.90 15.36 4.04
C ASP A 23 34.76 16.81 4.48
N THR A 24 34.91 17.77 3.56
CA THR A 24 34.68 19.19 3.87
C THR A 24 33.27 19.42 4.39
N HIS A 25 32.26 18.83 3.72
CA HIS A 25 30.87 18.92 4.13
C HIS A 25 30.65 18.33 5.54
N SER A 26 31.26 17.18 5.83
CA SER A 26 31.15 16.50 7.13
C SER A 26 31.80 17.31 8.25
N ILE A 27 32.97 17.89 8.01
CA ILE A 27 33.69 18.75 8.95
C ILE A 27 32.86 20.00 9.25
N LEU A 28 32.36 20.69 8.22
CA LEU A 28 31.52 21.88 8.37
C LEU A 28 30.21 21.57 9.10
N PHE A 29 29.57 20.45 8.76
CA PHE A 29 28.33 20.02 9.42
C PHE A 29 28.56 19.74 10.91
N CYS A 30 29.60 18.99 11.27
CA CYS A 30 29.96 18.71 12.65
C CYS A 30 30.31 19.98 13.44
N GLY A 31 31.05 20.91 12.83
CA GLY A 31 31.37 22.21 13.41
C GLY A 31 30.11 23.03 13.71
N ALA A 32 29.22 23.16 12.72
CA ALA A 32 27.95 23.86 12.86
C ALA A 32 27.04 23.23 13.93
N VAL A 33 26.93 21.90 13.96
CA VAL A 33 26.17 21.17 14.99
C VAL A 33 26.72 21.45 16.39
N THR A 34 28.04 21.44 16.53
CA THR A 34 28.70 21.66 17.82
C THR A 34 28.54 23.10 18.29
N ALA A 35 28.71 24.08 17.40
CA ALA A 35 28.46 25.49 17.70
C ALA A 35 27.00 25.74 18.14
N CYS A 36 26.03 25.14 17.44
CA CYS A 36 24.61 25.24 17.81
C CYS A 36 24.33 24.63 19.19
N ARG A 37 24.94 23.47 19.51
CA ARG A 37 24.81 22.85 20.84
C ARG A 37 25.41 23.72 21.94
N ILE A 38 26.58 24.30 21.74
CA ILE A 38 27.22 25.23 22.68
C ILE A 38 26.35 26.48 22.89
N ALA A 39 25.71 26.98 21.83
CA ALA A 39 24.80 28.12 21.88
C ALA A 39 23.40 27.77 22.45
N GLY A 40 23.14 26.51 22.81
CA GLY A 40 21.84 26.06 23.31
C GLY A 40 20.72 26.03 22.24
N ILE A 41 21.07 26.09 20.96
CA ILE A 41 20.11 26.02 19.85
C ILE A 41 19.65 24.57 19.71
N LYS A 42 18.35 24.35 19.91
CA LYS A 42 17.72 23.04 19.68
C LYS A 42 17.47 22.87 18.19
N PHE A 43 17.98 21.77 17.63
CA PHE A 43 17.58 21.36 16.28
C PHE A 43 16.13 20.87 16.32
N PRO A 44 15.29 21.29 15.36
CA PRO A 44 14.00 20.64 15.20
C PRO A 44 14.26 19.16 14.96
N GLU A 45 13.62 18.31 15.75
CA GLU A 45 13.65 16.87 15.54
C GLU A 45 13.29 16.61 14.07
N PRO A 46 14.05 15.79 13.33
CA PRO A 46 13.69 15.46 11.96
C PRO A 46 12.26 14.99 12.04
N ARG A 47 11.35 15.74 11.40
CA ARG A 47 9.91 15.43 11.38
C ARG A 47 9.85 13.96 11.10
N THR A 48 9.50 13.17 12.11
CA THR A 48 9.46 11.73 11.98
C THR A 48 8.41 11.53 10.91
N THR A 49 8.84 11.24 9.69
CA THR A 49 7.91 10.86 8.64
C THR A 49 7.21 9.67 9.24
N PRO A 50 5.88 9.71 9.42
CA PRO A 50 5.18 8.63 10.07
C PRO A 50 5.62 7.36 9.36
N GLN A 51 6.20 6.42 10.12
CA GLN A 51 6.55 5.10 9.61
C GLN A 51 5.33 4.63 8.82
N ARG A 52 5.50 4.44 7.51
CA ARG A 52 4.47 3.81 6.69
C ARG A 52 4.23 2.45 7.33
N THR A 53 3.18 2.32 8.13
CA THR A 53 2.65 1.02 8.48
C THR A 53 2.45 0.28 7.16
N ASP A 54 2.87 -0.98 7.08
CA ASP A 54 2.70 -1.90 5.94
C ASP A 54 1.23 -2.15 5.54
N GLN A 55 0.30 -1.29 5.97
CA GLN A 55 -1.08 -1.32 5.55
C GLN A 55 -1.14 -1.16 4.04
N ALA A 56 -1.66 -2.21 3.40
CA ALA A 56 -2.02 -2.19 2.00
C ALA A 56 -2.86 -0.94 1.70
N PRO A 57 -2.58 -0.23 0.60
CA PRO A 57 -3.29 1.00 0.28
C PRO A 57 -4.79 0.71 0.12
N ALA A 58 -5.64 1.68 0.49
CA ALA A 58 -7.09 1.49 0.54
C ALA A 58 -7.69 1.00 -0.79
N TRP A 59 -7.11 1.36 -1.93
CA TRP A 59 -7.54 0.87 -3.24
C TRP A 59 -7.33 -0.65 -3.38
N ARG A 60 -6.21 -1.19 -2.86
CA ARG A 60 -5.87 -2.62 -2.95
C ARG A 60 -6.85 -3.44 -2.13
N ILE A 61 -7.09 -3.02 -0.89
CA ILE A 61 -8.06 -3.65 0.01
C ILE A 61 -9.45 -3.71 -0.64
N ARG A 62 -9.91 -2.63 -1.28
CA ARG A 62 -11.23 -2.61 -1.96
C ARG A 62 -11.30 -3.63 -3.10
N ILE A 63 -10.25 -3.75 -3.91
CA ILE A 63 -10.23 -4.71 -5.03
C ILE A 63 -10.16 -6.15 -4.49
N GLU A 64 -9.34 -6.42 -3.48
CA GLU A 64 -9.25 -7.73 -2.83
C GLU A 64 -10.58 -8.17 -2.23
N ARG A 65 -11.32 -7.25 -1.59
CA ARG A 65 -12.69 -7.51 -1.11
C ARG A 65 -13.65 -7.90 -2.25
N ARG A 66 -13.57 -7.22 -3.40
CA ARG A 66 -14.39 -7.57 -4.59
C ARG A 66 -14.06 -8.96 -5.12
N ILE A 67 -12.77 -9.30 -5.18
CA ILE A 67 -12.31 -10.64 -5.58
C ILE A 67 -12.83 -11.71 -4.62
N SER A 68 -12.70 -11.49 -3.30
CA SER A 68 -13.17 -12.41 -2.27
C SER A 68 -14.68 -12.66 -2.41
N LEU A 69 -15.48 -11.59 -2.50
CA LEU A 69 -16.92 -11.69 -2.65
C LEU A 69 -17.31 -12.45 -3.93
N ALA A 70 -16.68 -12.14 -5.07
CA ALA A 70 -16.94 -12.84 -6.32
C ALA A 70 -16.59 -14.33 -6.25
N ARG A 71 -15.49 -14.71 -5.59
CA ARG A 71 -15.14 -16.12 -5.34
C ARG A 71 -16.19 -16.83 -4.48
N THR A 72 -16.72 -16.17 -3.46
CA THR A 72 -17.82 -16.71 -2.66
C THR A 72 -19.07 -16.94 -3.52
N LEU A 73 -19.44 -15.98 -4.37
CA LEU A 73 -20.57 -16.13 -5.28
C LEU A 73 -20.37 -17.28 -6.26
N ILE A 74 -19.18 -17.40 -6.88
CA ILE A 74 -18.84 -18.52 -7.77
C ILE A 74 -19.02 -19.86 -7.05
N ALA A 75 -18.49 -20.02 -5.84
CA ALA A 75 -18.62 -21.27 -5.08
C ALA A 75 -20.10 -21.60 -4.82
N LYS A 76 -20.93 -20.61 -4.50
CA LYS A 76 -22.37 -20.82 -4.27
C LYS A 76 -23.14 -21.14 -5.54
N LEU A 77 -22.79 -20.52 -6.66
CA LEU A 77 -23.37 -20.84 -7.96
C LEU A 77 -23.00 -22.26 -8.42
N ILE A 78 -21.78 -22.74 -8.12
CA ILE A 78 -21.38 -24.13 -8.38
C ILE A 78 -22.25 -25.09 -7.56
N CYS A 79 -22.41 -24.86 -6.24
CA CYS A 79 -23.30 -25.68 -5.41
C CYS A 79 -24.75 -25.67 -5.92
N PHE A 80 -25.24 -24.51 -6.36
CA PHE A 80 -26.59 -24.39 -6.93
C PHE A 80 -26.72 -25.17 -8.24
N ARG A 81 -25.72 -25.10 -9.12
CA ARG A 81 -25.65 -25.89 -10.37
C ARG A 81 -25.68 -27.39 -10.11
N GLU A 82 -25.11 -27.84 -9.00
CA GLU A 82 -25.16 -29.24 -8.53
C GLU A 82 -26.50 -29.63 -7.90
N GLY A 83 -27.49 -28.73 -7.86
CA GLY A 83 -28.84 -28.97 -7.34
C GLY A 83 -29.07 -28.51 -5.90
N ASN A 84 -28.10 -27.83 -5.27
CA ASN A 84 -28.27 -27.37 -3.88
C ASN A 84 -29.10 -26.08 -3.81
N ASN A 85 -30.39 -26.23 -3.49
CA ASN A 85 -31.34 -25.12 -3.41
C ASN A 85 -31.65 -24.67 -1.97
N ARG A 86 -30.78 -24.97 -1.00
CA ARG A 86 -31.01 -24.53 0.39
C ARG A 86 -31.14 -23.00 0.44
N PRO A 87 -31.99 -22.43 1.33
CA PRO A 87 -32.21 -20.97 1.41
C PRO A 87 -30.92 -20.16 1.56
N ARG A 88 -29.94 -20.71 2.29
CA ARG A 88 -28.61 -20.09 2.46
C ARG A 88 -27.85 -19.97 1.14
N VAL A 89 -27.94 -20.96 0.25
CA VAL A 89 -27.32 -20.92 -1.09
C VAL A 89 -28.09 -19.94 -1.98
N MET A 90 -29.42 -20.06 -1.99
CA MET A 90 -30.30 -19.20 -2.81
C MET A 90 -30.15 -17.71 -2.50
N ARG A 91 -29.85 -17.33 -1.25
CA ARG A 91 -29.51 -15.93 -0.91
C ARG A 91 -28.32 -15.40 -1.74
N PHE A 92 -27.28 -16.21 -1.92
CA PHE A 92 -26.12 -15.83 -2.74
C PHE A 92 -26.41 -15.94 -4.23
N VAL A 93 -27.25 -16.89 -4.67
CA VAL A 93 -27.68 -16.98 -6.07
C VAL A 93 -28.46 -15.72 -6.46
N ASN A 94 -29.43 -15.31 -5.65
CA ASN A 94 -30.19 -14.07 -5.85
C ASN A 94 -29.26 -12.85 -5.89
N GLN A 95 -28.28 -12.79 -4.99
CA GLN A 95 -27.28 -11.72 -5.00
C GLN A 95 -26.42 -11.76 -6.27
N ALA A 96 -26.05 -12.96 -6.74
CA ALA A 96 -25.24 -13.10 -7.94
C ALA A 96 -26.00 -12.63 -9.18
N PHE A 97 -27.32 -12.81 -9.26
CA PHE A 97 -28.15 -12.33 -10.38
C PHE A 97 -28.77 -10.94 -10.16
N ALA A 98 -28.50 -10.30 -9.02
CA ALA A 98 -29.03 -8.97 -8.73
C ALA A 98 -28.61 -7.95 -9.80
N GLY A 99 -29.59 -7.21 -10.32
CA GLY A 99 -29.39 -6.23 -11.39
C GLY A 99 -29.16 -6.84 -12.77
N SER A 100 -29.43 -8.14 -12.96
CA SER A 100 -29.59 -8.74 -14.29
C SER A 100 -31.07 -8.87 -14.62
N ASP A 101 -31.40 -8.88 -15.92
CA ASP A 101 -32.78 -9.09 -16.41
C ASP A 101 -33.20 -10.57 -16.42
N ILE A 102 -32.45 -11.43 -15.70
CA ILE A 102 -32.67 -12.87 -15.67
C ILE A 102 -33.67 -13.19 -14.56
N HIS A 103 -34.77 -13.83 -14.92
CA HIS A 103 -35.79 -14.23 -13.96
C HIS A 103 -35.30 -15.43 -13.11
N PRO A 104 -35.70 -15.57 -11.82
CA PRO A 104 -35.28 -16.70 -10.98
C PRO A 104 -35.51 -18.09 -11.55
N SER A 105 -36.56 -18.27 -12.35
CA SER A 105 -36.83 -19.54 -13.06
C SER A 105 -35.77 -19.90 -14.11
N GLN A 106 -35.01 -18.91 -14.60
CA GLN A 106 -33.95 -19.08 -15.59
C GLN A 106 -32.55 -19.19 -14.97
N TYR A 107 -32.41 -19.03 -13.65
CA TYR A 107 -31.10 -19.04 -12.99
C TYR A 107 -30.28 -20.30 -13.28
N LEU A 108 -30.91 -21.46 -13.29
CA LEU A 108 -30.21 -22.72 -13.54
C LEU A 108 -29.66 -22.79 -14.97
N VAL A 109 -30.41 -22.27 -15.95
CA VAL A 109 -29.99 -22.22 -17.36
C VAL A 109 -28.82 -21.26 -17.53
N CYS A 110 -28.86 -20.10 -16.87
CA CYS A 110 -27.84 -19.05 -17.00
C CYS A 110 -26.68 -19.17 -15.99
N VAL A 111 -26.66 -20.18 -15.13
CA VAL A 111 -25.70 -20.28 -14.01
C VAL A 111 -24.26 -20.36 -14.50
N THR A 112 -24.01 -21.10 -15.58
CA THR A 112 -22.66 -21.31 -16.13
C THR A 112 -22.11 -20.01 -16.69
N ASP A 113 -22.89 -19.31 -17.51
CA ASP A 113 -22.52 -18.00 -18.05
C ASP A 113 -22.26 -16.99 -16.94
N ARG A 114 -23.07 -17.04 -15.87
CA ARG A 114 -22.89 -16.15 -14.72
C ARG A 114 -21.60 -16.45 -13.96
N ILE A 115 -21.25 -17.73 -13.80
CA ILE A 115 -19.98 -18.16 -13.21
C ILE A 115 -18.80 -17.62 -14.05
N ASP A 116 -18.86 -17.78 -15.36
CA ASP A 116 -17.76 -17.38 -16.25
C ASP A 116 -17.60 -15.85 -16.31
N PHE A 117 -18.71 -15.11 -16.32
CA PHE A 117 -18.69 -13.66 -16.14
C PHE A 117 -17.97 -13.24 -14.84
N LEU A 118 -18.26 -13.90 -13.72
CA LEU A 118 -17.59 -13.60 -12.44
C LEU A 118 -16.10 -13.98 -12.47
N LYS A 119 -15.72 -15.09 -13.12
CA LYS A 119 -14.30 -15.46 -13.31
C LYS A 119 -13.57 -14.39 -14.11
N GLN A 120 -14.17 -13.89 -15.20
CA GLN A 120 -13.60 -12.80 -15.99
C GLN A 120 -13.39 -11.52 -15.15
N LYS A 121 -14.36 -11.16 -14.31
CA LYS A 121 -14.22 -10.02 -13.38
C LYS A 121 -13.09 -10.22 -12.38
N VAL A 122 -13.00 -11.40 -11.76
CA VAL A 122 -11.90 -11.76 -10.83
C VAL A 122 -10.55 -11.62 -11.53
N TYR A 123 -10.42 -12.15 -12.74
CA TYR A 123 -9.19 -12.04 -13.53
C TYR A 123 -8.83 -10.57 -13.80
N ALA A 124 -9.78 -9.76 -14.25
CA ALA A 124 -9.57 -8.34 -14.53
C ALA A 124 -9.11 -7.56 -13.29
N TRP A 125 -9.72 -7.81 -12.13
CA TRP A 125 -9.32 -7.20 -10.86
C TRP A 125 -7.93 -7.64 -10.40
N ALA A 126 -7.61 -8.93 -10.51
CA ALA A 126 -6.28 -9.45 -10.17
C ALA A 126 -5.19 -8.86 -11.08
N GLN A 127 -5.48 -8.68 -12.38
CA GLN A 127 -4.59 -8.00 -13.31
C GLN A 127 -4.39 -6.52 -12.97
N ARG A 128 -5.44 -5.84 -12.49
CA ARG A 128 -5.33 -4.44 -12.05
C ARG A 128 -4.43 -4.30 -10.83
N ILE A 129 -4.54 -5.19 -9.85
CA ILE A 129 -3.63 -5.22 -8.68
C ILE A 129 -2.18 -5.42 -9.14
N ARG A 130 -1.92 -6.42 -10.00
CA ARG A 130 -0.56 -6.69 -10.51
C ARG A 130 0.04 -5.48 -11.22
N ARG A 131 -0.72 -4.84 -12.11
CA ARG A 131 -0.27 -3.63 -12.81
C ARG A 131 0.08 -2.50 -11.84
N TYR A 132 -0.76 -2.25 -10.83
CA TYR A 132 -0.50 -1.16 -9.89
C TYR A 132 0.65 -1.45 -8.94
N ILE A 133 0.88 -2.70 -8.55
CA ILE A 133 2.08 -3.05 -7.79
C ILE A 133 3.33 -2.82 -8.66
N LEU A 134 3.29 -3.24 -9.93
CA LEU A 134 4.44 -3.13 -10.84
C LEU A 134 4.74 -1.68 -11.28
N CYS A 135 3.74 -0.79 -11.33
CA CYS A 135 3.98 0.63 -11.62
C CYS A 135 4.42 1.45 -10.39
N ILE A 136 4.32 0.90 -9.18
CA ILE A 136 4.72 1.56 -7.93
C ILE A 136 6.10 1.08 -7.46
N ALA A 137 6.57 -0.06 -7.97
CA ALA A 137 7.92 -0.59 -7.79
C ALA A 137 8.89 0.02 -8.81
#